data_AF-A0A952QYI3-F1
#
_entry.id   AF-A0A952QYI3-F1
#
_cell.length_a   1.000
_cell.length_b   1.000
_cell.length_c   1.000
_cell.angle_alpha   90.00
_cell.angle_beta   90.00
_cell.angle_gamma   90.00
#
_symmetry.space_group_name_H-M   'P 1'
#
loop_
_entity.id
_entity.type
_entity.pdbx_description
1 polymer ?
#
loop_
_entity_poly.entity_id
_entity_poly.type
_entity_poly.pdbx_seq_one_letter_code
_entity_poly.pdbx_strand_id
1 'polypeptide(L)'
;MLKPDLRVATVAELTPALLDELGIDGLLVDMDDTIIASNAEVQGGVGPDWLAGLVAAGKRVVILSNGTRERVARLAELTGVVGLALAGKPFAWSFRRGLEALGAVSRERVAMVGDQLFTDVLGAKWAGLKTILVRPLSKGKLPHTRLVRHVERMVLKEY
;
A
#
# COMPACT_ATOMS: atom_id res chain seq x y z
N MET A 1 -0.03 -19.04 8.35
CA MET A 1 1.33 -18.44 8.39
C MET A 1 1.29 -17.10 7.70
N LEU A 2 1.87 -16.03 8.28
CA LEU A 2 1.79 -14.68 7.71
C LEU A 2 2.87 -14.49 6.64
N LYS A 3 2.47 -14.58 5.36
CA LYS A 3 3.36 -14.46 4.20
C LYS A 3 2.67 -13.65 3.08
N PRO A 4 3.31 -12.67 2.44
CA PRO A 4 2.70 -11.97 1.32
C PRO A 4 2.50 -12.87 0.09
N ASP A 5 1.53 -12.54 -0.76
CA ASP A 5 1.26 -13.30 -1.99
C ASP A 5 2.29 -12.98 -3.08
N LEU A 6 2.75 -11.73 -3.15
CA LEU A 6 3.85 -11.28 -4.01
C LEU A 6 4.81 -10.36 -3.24
N ARG A 7 6.09 -10.40 -3.61
CA ARG A 7 7.12 -9.47 -3.13
C ARG A 7 7.80 -8.81 -4.31
N VAL A 8 7.93 -7.49 -4.26
CA VAL A 8 8.63 -6.68 -5.27
C VAL A 8 9.65 -5.77 -4.60
N ALA A 9 10.71 -5.39 -5.32
CA ALA A 9 11.70 -4.47 -4.78
C ALA A 9 11.19 -3.03 -4.82
N THR A 10 10.41 -2.66 -5.83
CA THR A 10 9.81 -1.34 -5.98
C THR A 10 8.38 -1.42 -6.52
N VAL A 11 7.56 -0.41 -6.26
CA VAL A 11 6.22 -0.32 -6.87
C VAL A 11 6.24 -0.22 -8.39
N ALA A 12 7.34 0.23 -8.99
CA ALA A 12 7.48 0.35 -10.43
C ALA A 12 7.43 -1.00 -11.16
N GLU A 13 7.69 -2.11 -10.45
CA GLU A 13 7.52 -3.47 -10.98
C GLU A 13 6.04 -3.83 -11.18
N LEU A 14 5.12 -3.16 -10.46
CA LEU A 14 3.68 -3.38 -10.55
C LEU A 14 3.09 -2.60 -11.72
N THR A 15 3.40 -3.05 -12.94
CA THR A 15 2.84 -2.48 -14.16
C THR A 15 1.36 -2.85 -14.30
N PRO A 16 0.56 -2.08 -15.08
CA PRO A 16 -0.83 -2.45 -15.38
C PRO A 16 -0.96 -3.87 -15.94
N ALA A 17 -0.06 -4.25 -16.85
CA ALA A 17 -0.04 -5.59 -17.46
C ALA A 17 0.19 -6.69 -16.42
N LEU A 18 1.15 -6.52 -15.51
CA LEU A 18 1.36 -7.49 -14.43
C LEU A 18 0.13 -7.58 -13.51
N LEU A 19 -0.51 -6.45 -13.20
CA LEU A 19 -1.72 -6.46 -12.38
C LEU A 19 -2.88 -7.17 -13.08
N ASP A 20 -3.02 -7.04 -14.41
CA ASP A 20 -3.98 -7.80 -15.21
C ASP A 20 -3.73 -9.30 -15.14
N GLU A 21 -2.47 -9.74 -15.31
CA GLU A 21 -2.07 -11.15 -15.19
C GLU A 21 -2.40 -11.73 -13.80
N LEU A 22 -2.25 -10.92 -12.76
CA LEU A 22 -2.58 -11.29 -11.37
C LEU A 22 -4.08 -11.23 -11.06
N GLY A 23 -4.90 -10.75 -12.00
CA GLY A 23 -6.34 -10.57 -11.87
C GLY A 23 -6.72 -9.45 -10.90
N ILE A 24 -5.91 -8.38 -10.81
CA ILE A 24 -6.07 -7.27 -9.89
C ILE A 24 -6.63 -6.05 -10.64
N ASP A 25 -7.82 -5.60 -10.25
CA ASP A 25 -8.46 -4.38 -10.80
C ASP A 25 -8.42 -3.21 -9.82
N GLY A 26 -8.31 -3.52 -8.53
CA GLY A 26 -8.38 -2.56 -7.45
C GLY A 26 -7.15 -2.61 -6.54
N LEU A 27 -6.63 -1.46 -6.14
CA LEU A 27 -5.49 -1.36 -5.25
C LEU A 27 -5.80 -0.47 -4.04
N LEU A 28 -5.55 -1.02 -2.87
CA LEU A 28 -5.34 -0.23 -1.65
C LEU A 28 -3.83 -0.05 -1.50
N VAL A 29 -3.38 1.19 -1.43
CA VAL A 29 -1.96 1.53 -1.50
C VAL A 29 -1.54 2.25 -0.23
N ASP A 30 -0.59 1.68 0.50
CA ASP A 30 0.11 2.43 1.54
C ASP A 30 0.99 3.53 0.94
N MET A 31 1.20 4.60 1.71
CA MET A 31 1.95 5.77 1.26
C MET A 31 3.41 5.76 1.75
N ASP A 32 3.59 5.78 3.07
CA ASP A 32 4.86 6.11 3.71
C ASP A 32 5.79 4.90 3.73
N ASP A 33 6.98 5.04 3.16
CA ASP A 33 7.95 3.99 2.86
C ASP A 33 7.50 2.95 1.83
N THR A 34 6.29 3.07 1.27
CA THR A 34 5.83 2.26 0.12
C THR A 34 6.04 2.98 -1.21
N ILE A 35 5.45 4.16 -1.39
CA ILE A 35 5.57 4.97 -2.62
C ILE A 35 6.30 6.29 -2.39
N ILE A 36 6.35 6.78 -1.15
CA ILE A 36 7.08 7.99 -0.75
C ILE A 36 7.80 7.68 0.55
N ALA A 37 9.10 7.99 0.65
CA ALA A 37 9.83 7.79 1.89
C ALA A 37 9.24 8.64 3.03
N SER A 38 9.11 8.06 4.22
CA SER A 38 8.47 8.71 5.38
C SER A 38 9.21 9.96 5.90
N ASN A 39 10.46 10.14 5.49
CA ASN A 39 11.31 11.30 5.78
C ASN A 39 11.46 12.27 4.59
N ALA A 40 10.77 12.03 3.47
CA ALA A 40 10.80 12.88 2.29
C ALA A 40 9.53 13.73 2.18
N GLU A 41 9.64 14.86 1.49
CA GLU A 41 8.51 15.70 1.11
C GLU A 41 7.59 15.00 0.11
N VAL A 42 6.30 15.33 0.15
CA VAL A 42 5.32 14.79 -0.80
C VAL A 42 5.33 15.66 -2.05
N GLN A 43 6.03 15.16 -3.07
CA GLN A 43 6.22 15.80 -4.36
C GLN A 43 6.18 14.76 -5.49
N GLY A 44 6.25 15.19 -6.75
CA GLY A 44 6.30 14.29 -7.91
C GLY A 44 7.47 13.29 -7.88
N GLY A 45 7.39 12.27 -8.72
CA GLY A 45 8.38 11.20 -8.84
C GLY A 45 7.74 9.83 -8.97
N VAL A 46 8.55 8.77 -8.84
CA VAL A 46 8.14 7.38 -9.16
C VAL A 46 6.81 6.97 -8.51
N GLY A 47 6.57 7.31 -7.25
CA GLY A 47 5.33 6.97 -6.55
C GLY A 47 4.08 7.63 -7.16
N PRO A 48 3.98 8.97 -7.16
CA PRO A 48 2.87 9.69 -7.81
C PRO A 48 2.69 9.34 -9.30
N ASP A 49 3.80 9.24 -10.05
CA ASP A 49 3.75 8.92 -11.49
C ASP A 49 3.21 7.51 -11.72
N TRP A 50 3.61 6.56 -10.87
CA TRP A 50 3.07 5.19 -10.88
C TRP A 50 1.57 5.16 -10.57
N LEU A 51 1.11 5.89 -9.55
CA LEU A 51 -0.32 6.01 -9.23
C LEU A 51 -1.12 6.56 -10.42
N ALA A 52 -0.64 7.63 -11.04
CA ALA A 52 -1.27 8.23 -12.21
C ALA A 52 -1.33 7.25 -13.39
N GLY A 53 -0.25 6.51 -13.64
CA GLY A 53 -0.20 5.48 -14.67
C GLY A 53 -1.20 4.34 -14.47
N LEU A 54 -1.39 3.91 -13.21
CA LEU A 54 -2.40 2.89 -12.88
C LEU A 54 -3.82 3.39 -13.13
N VAL A 55 -4.14 4.62 -12.70
CA VAL A 55 -5.46 5.22 -12.93
C VAL A 55 -5.73 5.40 -14.43
N ALA A 56 -4.73 5.87 -15.19
CA ALA A 56 -4.83 6.02 -16.64
C ALA A 56 -5.06 4.67 -17.36
N ALA A 57 -4.52 3.58 -16.81
CA ALA A 57 -4.76 2.22 -17.28
C ALA A 57 -6.09 1.60 -16.80
N GLY A 58 -6.96 2.39 -16.14
CA GLY A 58 -8.28 1.95 -15.70
C GLY A 58 -8.32 1.20 -14.36
N LYS A 59 -7.20 1.14 -13.63
CA LYS A 59 -7.18 0.55 -12.29
C LYS A 59 -7.88 1.47 -11.29
N ARG A 60 -8.63 0.88 -10.36
CA ARG A 60 -9.19 1.60 -9.22
C ARG A 60 -8.12 1.66 -8.15
N VAL A 61 -7.80 2.85 -7.66
CA VAL A 61 -6.75 3.03 -6.65
C VAL A 61 -7.28 3.89 -5.51
N VAL A 62 -6.95 3.51 -4.28
CA VAL A 62 -7.19 4.29 -3.07
C VAL A 62 -5.93 4.26 -2.22
N ILE A 63 -5.50 5.43 -1.75
CA ILE A 63 -4.43 5.52 -0.77
C ILE A 63 -5.02 5.21 0.61
N LEU A 64 -4.47 4.19 1.29
CA LEU A 64 -4.87 3.75 2.63
C LEU A 64 -3.66 3.82 3.56
N SER A 65 -3.51 4.93 4.29
CA SER A 65 -2.29 5.25 5.04
C SER A 65 -2.56 5.53 6.52
N ASN A 66 -1.67 5.01 7.38
CA ASN A 66 -1.61 5.41 8.80
C ASN A 66 -0.90 6.76 9.01
N GLY A 67 -0.40 7.38 7.94
CA GLY A 67 0.24 8.68 7.93
C GLY A 67 -0.71 9.84 8.24
N THR A 68 -0.11 11.04 8.33
CA THR A 68 -0.83 12.27 8.69
C THR A 68 -1.80 12.71 7.60
N ARG A 69 -2.86 13.42 8.00
CA ARG A 69 -3.86 13.98 7.07
C ARG A 69 -3.24 14.87 6.01
N GLU A 70 -2.29 15.71 6.40
CA GLU A 70 -1.60 16.65 5.52
C GLU A 70 -0.86 15.95 4.38
N ARG A 71 -0.02 14.95 4.69
CA ARG A 71 0.76 14.21 3.69
C ARG A 71 -0.14 13.47 2.70
N VAL A 72 -1.16 12.80 3.22
CA VAL A 72 -2.12 12.05 2.38
C VAL A 72 -2.94 12.99 1.51
N ALA A 73 -3.42 14.12 2.07
CA ALA A 73 -4.16 15.12 1.31
C ALA A 73 -3.30 15.71 0.18
N ARG A 74 -2.02 15.98 0.46
CA ARG A 74 -1.09 16.47 -0.55
C ARG A 74 -0.89 15.48 -1.68
N LEU A 75 -0.72 14.20 -1.37
CA LEU A 75 -0.58 13.17 -2.41
C LEU A 75 -1.87 12.98 -3.21
N ALA A 76 -3.02 13.00 -2.54
CA ALA A 76 -4.33 12.92 -3.18
C ALA A 76 -4.56 14.10 -4.14
N GLU A 77 -4.17 15.31 -3.77
CA GLU A 77 -4.22 16.50 -4.63
C GLU A 77 -3.34 16.34 -5.87
N LEU A 78 -2.11 15.84 -5.70
CA LEU A 78 -1.16 15.67 -6.80
C LEU A 78 -1.59 14.60 -7.82
N THR A 79 -2.28 13.56 -7.37
CA THR A 79 -2.57 12.37 -8.19
C THR A 79 -4.04 12.26 -8.61
N GLY A 80 -4.94 13.02 -7.97
CA GLY A 80 -6.39 12.87 -8.12
C GLY A 80 -6.94 11.58 -7.49
N VAL A 81 -6.12 10.81 -6.76
CA VAL A 81 -6.53 9.56 -6.12
C VAL A 81 -7.15 9.84 -4.75
N VAL A 82 -8.20 9.10 -4.40
CA VAL A 82 -8.82 9.20 -3.08
C VAL A 82 -7.83 8.75 -2.00
N GLY A 83 -7.65 9.58 -0.96
CA GLY A 83 -6.76 9.29 0.16
C GLY A 83 -7.47 9.20 1.50
N LEU A 84 -7.24 8.08 2.19
CA LEU A 84 -7.70 7.82 3.57
C LEU A 84 -6.49 7.89 4.51
N ALA A 85 -6.39 9.00 5.25
CA ALA A 85 -5.37 9.21 6.27
C ALA A 85 -5.78 8.66 7.63
N LEU A 86 -4.81 8.46 8.53
CA LEU A 86 -5.04 7.90 9.87
C LEU A 86 -5.91 6.64 9.81
N ALA A 87 -5.64 5.79 8.82
CA ALA A 87 -6.51 4.72 8.41
C ALA A 87 -6.63 3.59 9.44
N GLY A 88 -5.71 3.49 10.40
CA GLY A 88 -5.75 2.51 11.48
C GLY A 88 -5.49 1.06 11.05
N LYS A 89 -4.66 0.82 10.03
CA LYS A 89 -4.19 -0.54 9.72
C LYS A 89 -3.44 -1.13 10.94
N PRO A 90 -3.60 -2.42 11.29
CA PRO A 90 -4.22 -3.50 10.52
C PRO A 90 -5.72 -3.72 10.79
N PHE A 91 -6.42 -2.84 11.51
CA PHE A 91 -7.79 -3.13 11.95
C PHE A 91 -8.77 -3.29 10.79
N ALA A 92 -9.72 -4.22 10.91
CA ALA A 92 -10.66 -4.57 9.84
C ALA A 92 -11.49 -3.38 9.31
N TRP A 93 -11.79 -2.40 10.17
CA TRP A 93 -12.51 -1.19 9.77
C TRP A 93 -11.71 -0.33 8.78
N SER A 94 -10.38 -0.39 8.83
CA SER A 94 -9.48 0.31 7.90
C SER A 94 -9.70 -0.16 6.47
N PHE A 95 -9.59 -1.48 6.25
CA PHE A 95 -9.74 -2.11 4.95
C PHE A 95 -11.17 -2.03 4.44
N ARG A 96 -12.18 -2.08 5.33
CA ARG A 96 -13.57 -1.85 4.95
C ARG A 96 -13.77 -0.46 4.34
N ARG A 97 -13.27 0.59 4.99
CA ARG A 97 -13.33 1.96 4.47
C ARG A 97 -12.56 2.10 3.16
N GLY A 98 -11.40 1.44 3.04
CA GLY A 98 -10.64 1.38 1.79
C GLY A 98 -11.45 0.78 0.65
N LEU A 99 -12.08 -0.38 0.87
CA LEU A 99 -12.93 -1.05 -0.12
C LEU A 99 -14.16 -0.22 -0.50
N GLU A 100 -14.81 0.42 0.48
CA GLU A 100 -15.93 1.34 0.24
C GLU A 100 -15.51 2.51 -0.66
N ALA A 101 -14.34 3.11 -0.41
CA ALA A 101 -13.80 4.20 -1.24
C ALA A 101 -13.38 3.73 -2.63
N LEU A 102 -12.91 2.48 -2.76
CA LEU A 102 -12.49 1.88 -4.03
C LEU A 102 -13.69 1.67 -4.98
N GLY A 103 -14.85 1.36 -4.39
CA GLY A 103 -16.11 1.12 -5.09
C GLY A 103 -16.36 -0.37 -5.37
N ALA A 104 -17.19 -0.66 -6.38
CA ALA A 104 -17.63 -2.01 -6.71
C ALA A 104 -16.54 -2.84 -7.42
N VAL A 105 -15.51 -3.27 -6.68
CA VAL A 105 -14.51 -4.25 -7.11
C VAL A 105 -14.59 -5.48 -6.20
N SER A 106 -14.69 -6.67 -6.78
CA SER A 106 -14.69 -7.92 -6.00
C SER A 106 -13.39 -8.07 -5.21
N ARG A 107 -13.48 -8.50 -3.95
CA ARG A 107 -12.35 -8.54 -3.01
C ARG A 107 -11.18 -9.37 -3.51
N GLU A 108 -11.46 -10.45 -4.24
CA GLU A 108 -10.49 -11.37 -4.82
C GLU A 108 -9.65 -10.70 -5.92
N ARG A 109 -10.16 -9.59 -6.49
CA ARG A 109 -9.52 -8.75 -7.51
C ARG A 109 -8.93 -7.47 -6.92
N VAL A 110 -8.85 -7.37 -5.59
CA VAL A 110 -8.23 -6.25 -4.89
C VAL A 110 -6.94 -6.70 -4.21
N ALA A 111 -5.90 -5.88 -4.34
CA ALA A 111 -4.64 -6.07 -3.63
C ALA A 111 -4.33 -4.92 -2.68
N MET A 112 -3.76 -5.24 -1.52
CA MET A 112 -3.06 -4.29 -0.67
C MET A 112 -1.58 -4.24 -1.06
N VAL A 113 -1.08 -3.05 -1.37
CA VAL A 113 0.34 -2.78 -1.65
C VAL A 113 0.91 -1.97 -0.48
N GLY A 114 1.94 -2.50 0.18
CA GLY A 114 2.58 -1.83 1.32
C GLY A 114 3.94 -2.40 1.67
N ASP A 115 4.66 -1.76 2.58
CA ASP A 115 6.01 -2.17 3.00
C ASP A 115 6.03 -2.96 4.32
N GLN A 116 4.92 -2.98 5.06
CA GLN A 116 4.87 -3.55 6.40
C GLN A 116 4.07 -4.86 6.46
N LEU A 117 4.67 -5.88 7.06
CA LEU A 117 4.07 -7.20 7.17
C LEU A 117 2.90 -7.23 8.18
N PHE A 118 3.07 -6.58 9.33
CA PHE A 118 2.09 -6.66 10.42
C PHE A 118 0.94 -5.66 10.30
N THR A 119 1.04 -4.65 9.44
CA THR A 119 -0.05 -3.71 9.18
C THR A 119 -0.72 -4.03 7.85
N ASP A 120 0.03 -3.98 6.75
CA ASP A 120 -0.53 -4.04 5.39
C ASP A 120 -0.89 -5.49 5.04
N VAL A 121 0.08 -6.40 5.13
CA VAL A 121 -0.13 -7.81 4.74
C VAL A 121 -1.10 -8.50 5.70
N LEU A 122 -0.91 -8.36 7.02
CA LEU A 122 -1.77 -8.99 8.01
C LEU A 122 -3.23 -8.52 7.89
N GLY A 123 -3.43 -7.20 7.86
CA GLY A 123 -4.78 -6.63 7.78
C GLY A 123 -5.49 -6.97 6.48
N ALA A 124 -4.78 -6.93 5.36
CA ALA A 124 -5.32 -7.30 4.05
C ALA A 124 -5.69 -8.78 3.96
N LYS A 125 -4.87 -9.69 4.52
CA LYS A 125 -5.22 -11.11 4.58
C LYS A 125 -6.48 -11.36 5.41
N TRP A 126 -6.63 -10.69 6.55
CA TRP A 126 -7.87 -10.78 7.34
C TRP A 126 -9.07 -10.20 6.60
N ALA A 127 -8.87 -9.23 5.72
CA ALA A 127 -9.92 -8.67 4.87
C ALA A 127 -10.24 -9.53 3.63
N GLY A 128 -9.47 -10.59 3.37
CA GLY A 128 -9.62 -11.48 2.21
C GLY A 128 -9.07 -10.90 0.91
N LEU A 129 -8.06 -10.03 0.99
CA LEU A 129 -7.45 -9.36 -0.16
C LEU A 129 -6.12 -10.02 -0.54
N LYS A 130 -5.70 -9.84 -1.79
CA LYS A 130 -4.33 -10.17 -2.21
C LYS A 130 -3.35 -9.21 -1.54
N THR A 131 -2.11 -9.65 -1.35
CA THR A 131 -1.08 -8.89 -0.65
C THR A 131 0.21 -8.79 -1.46
N ILE A 132 0.66 -7.58 -1.68
CA ILE A 132 1.92 -7.27 -2.36
C ILE A 132 2.80 -6.50 -1.39
N LEU A 133 3.90 -7.12 -0.97
CA LEU A 133 4.87 -6.52 -0.07
C LEU A 133 6.01 -5.89 -0.86
N VAL A 134 6.22 -4.59 -0.66
CA VAL A 134 7.28 -3.81 -1.30
C VAL A 134 8.45 -3.64 -0.32
N ARG A 135 9.67 -3.50 -0.83
CA ARG A 135 10.81 -3.13 0.02
C ARG A 135 10.62 -1.68 0.52
N PRO A 136 10.77 -1.41 1.83
CA PRO A 136 10.61 -0.07 2.37
C PRO A 136 11.64 0.91 1.79
N LEU A 137 11.19 2.11 1.43
CA LEU A 137 12.03 3.19 0.88
C LEU A 137 12.95 3.83 1.93
N SER A 138 12.62 3.71 3.22
CA SER A 138 13.46 4.20 4.32
C SER A 138 13.47 3.25 5.51
N LYS A 139 14.32 3.55 6.51
CA LYS A 139 14.38 2.79 7.76
C LYS A 139 13.16 3.04 8.68
N GLY A 140 12.30 4.01 8.35
CA GLY A 140 11.16 4.40 9.16
C GLY A 140 11.48 5.55 10.10
N LYS A 141 10.49 6.45 10.25
CA LYS A 141 10.64 7.71 10.98
C LYS A 141 10.75 7.53 12.49
N LEU A 142 9.99 6.59 13.07
CA LEU A 142 9.85 6.45 14.53
C LEU A 142 10.63 5.23 15.08
N PRO A 143 11.18 5.32 16.31
CA PRO A 143 11.95 4.22 16.91
C PRO A 143 11.16 2.91 17.06
N HIS A 144 9.89 2.99 17.45
CA HIS A 144 9.05 1.79 17.58
C HIS A 144 8.79 1.13 16.22
N THR A 145 8.59 1.91 15.15
CA THR A 145 8.45 1.39 13.78
C THR A 145 9.71 0.63 13.35
N ARG A 146 10.90 1.14 13.70
CA ARG A 146 12.18 0.47 13.41
C ARG A 146 12.31 -0.88 14.13
N LEU A 147 11.87 -0.95 15.38
CA LEU A 147 11.88 -2.19 16.17
C LEU A 147 10.92 -3.22 15.54
N VAL A 148 9.69 -2.82 15.23
CA VAL A 148 8.70 -3.70 14.59
C VAL A 148 9.23 -4.22 13.25
N ARG A 149 9.80 -3.35 12.41
CA ARG A 149 10.44 -3.76 11.14
C ARG A 149 11.62 -4.71 11.32
N HIS A 150 12.30 -4.70 12.47
CA HIS A 150 13.34 -5.67 12.76
C HIS A 150 12.76 -7.07 12.98
N VAL A 151 11.69 -7.16 13.76
CA VAL A 151 10.94 -8.41 13.99
C VAL A 151 10.34 -8.92 12.68
N GLU A 152 9.71 -8.05 11.89
CA GLU A 152 9.16 -8.43 10.57
C GLU A 152 10.23 -9.02 9.64
N ARG A 153 11.44 -8.44 9.63
CA ARG A 153 12.56 -8.97 8.83
C ARG A 153 13.03 -10.33 9.30
N MET A 154 12.93 -10.65 10.59
CA MET A 154 13.24 -12.00 11.08
C MET A 154 12.19 -12.99 10.55
N VAL A 155 10.90 -12.65 10.64
CA VAL A 155 9.81 -13.48 10.08
C VAL A 155 10.00 -13.69 8.58
N LEU A 156 10.42 -12.67 7.83
CA LEU A 156 10.67 -12.77 6.39
C LEU A 156 11.93 -13.55 6.00
N LYS A 157 12.87 -13.77 6.92
CA LYS A 157 14.11 -14.56 6.68
C LYS A 157 13.91 -16.05 6.95
N GLU A 158 12.86 -16.42 7.67
CA GLU A 158 12.48 -17.83 7.84
C GLU A 158 11.78 -18.40 6.58
N TYR A 159 11.65 -17.60 5.51
CA TYR A 159 11.03 -17.93 4.23
C TYR A 159 11.89 -17.49 3.04
#